data_AF-A0AAD4XRE0-F1
#
_entry.id   AF-A0AAD4XRE0-F1
#
_cell.length_a   1.000
_cell.length_b   1.000
_cell.length_c   1.000
_cell.angle_alpha   90.00
_cell.angle_beta   90.00
_cell.angle_gamma   90.00
#
_symmetry.space_group_name_H-M   'P 1'
#
loop_
_entity.id
_entity.type
_entity.pdbx_description
1 polymer ?
#
loop_
_entity_poly.entity_id
_entity_poly.type
_entity_poly.pdbx_seq_one_letter_code
_entity_poly.pdbx_strand_id
1 'polypeptide(L)'
;MTRDDNLKDDTTTTSNTSNKRVADVLRLIDNMYFPILSDMYVSLLKECADLKDIVGGAEVHAHMNNHTISAGSHIVAHHQHSLPPPRRLLLANRLLLMYAYCGHLDSAHFISWLIMFAAHVDYNSPQEALHLIPSVLRACIHTEDFGLGKQVHGLVFKLGNTDDNILCSSFIELYANFRCLDELIFEVVIELFKKMSRADVKKNGFTISTVLRAYGRGLCGEQVHANAIKLGVVESDIYVQCSLVDMYGKCGLMKDSRMAFNWRKSSSKRNEICWSVMLNT
;
A
#
# COMPACT_ATOMS: atom_id res chain seq x y z
N MET A 1 11.96 -10.56 -45.31
CA MET A 1 11.06 -11.69 -44.96
C MET A 1 11.09 -11.82 -43.46
N THR A 2 9.93 -11.69 -42.84
CA THR A 2 9.63 -11.22 -41.48
C THR A 2 9.97 -12.22 -40.39
N ARG A 3 10.49 -11.71 -39.27
CA ARG A 3 10.65 -12.39 -37.96
C ARG A 3 10.27 -11.39 -36.87
N ASP A 4 8.98 -11.16 -36.75
CA ASP A 4 8.32 -10.52 -35.62
C ASP A 4 6.88 -11.04 -35.67
N ASP A 5 6.48 -11.79 -34.63
CA ASP A 5 5.08 -12.09 -34.24
C ASP A 5 5.09 -13.38 -33.38
N ASN A 6 5.40 -13.28 -32.08
CA ASN A 6 5.04 -14.32 -31.09
C ASN A 6 5.19 -13.87 -29.63
N LEU A 7 4.70 -12.66 -29.29
CA LEU A 7 4.75 -12.14 -27.91
C LEU A 7 3.41 -11.54 -27.43
N LYS A 8 2.27 -11.94 -28.03
CA LYS A 8 0.96 -11.35 -27.72
C LYS A 8 -0.12 -12.28 -27.13
N ASP A 9 0.16 -13.56 -26.84
CA ASP A 9 -0.91 -14.55 -26.63
C ASP A 9 -1.12 -15.07 -25.19
N ASP A 10 -0.23 -14.76 -24.23
CA ASP A 10 -0.37 -15.27 -22.86
C ASP A 10 -1.29 -14.43 -21.96
N THR A 11 -1.27 -13.10 -22.08
CA THR A 11 -2.04 -12.17 -21.20
C THR A 11 -3.54 -12.11 -21.54
N THR A 12 -3.89 -12.31 -22.81
CA THR A 12 -5.27 -12.30 -23.33
C THR A 12 -6.03 -13.57 -22.94
N THR A 13 -5.33 -14.71 -22.86
CA THR A 13 -5.94 -15.99 -22.50
C THR A 13 -6.21 -16.12 -21.00
N THR A 14 -5.33 -15.57 -20.15
CA THR A 14 -5.54 -15.52 -18.69
C THR A 14 -6.66 -14.55 -18.30
N SER A 15 -6.72 -13.35 -18.89
CA SER A 15 -7.77 -12.38 -18.62
C SER A 15 -9.17 -12.86 -19.07
N ASN A 16 -9.27 -13.58 -20.20
CA ASN A 16 -10.55 -14.14 -20.65
C ASN A 16 -11.06 -15.30 -19.77
N THR A 17 -10.16 -16.01 -19.09
CA THR A 17 -10.53 -17.11 -18.18
C THR A 17 -10.82 -16.62 -16.78
N SER A 18 -10.14 -15.58 -16.28
CA SER A 18 -10.45 -14.93 -15.00
C SER A 18 -11.82 -14.24 -15.03
N ASN A 19 -12.12 -13.50 -16.10
CA ASN A 19 -13.40 -12.82 -16.29
C ASN A 19 -14.59 -13.79 -16.25
N LYS A 20 -14.46 -14.94 -16.93
CA LYS A 20 -15.50 -15.98 -16.89
C LYS A 20 -15.72 -16.52 -15.47
N ARG A 21 -14.65 -16.73 -14.70
CA ARG A 21 -14.75 -17.21 -13.31
C ARG A 21 -15.48 -16.21 -12.41
N VAL A 22 -15.15 -14.92 -12.50
CA VAL A 22 -15.81 -13.88 -11.68
C VAL A 22 -17.30 -13.83 -12.00
N ALA A 23 -17.67 -13.76 -13.28
CA ALA A 23 -19.06 -13.76 -13.71
C ALA A 23 -19.83 -15.00 -13.24
N ASP A 24 -19.22 -16.19 -13.30
CA ASP A 24 -19.84 -17.43 -12.82
C ASP A 24 -20.07 -17.42 -11.30
N VAL A 25 -19.12 -16.91 -10.52
CA VAL A 25 -19.28 -16.76 -9.06
C VAL A 25 -20.36 -15.74 -8.73
N LEU A 26 -20.43 -14.60 -9.42
CA LEU A 26 -21.49 -13.60 -9.22
C LEU A 26 -22.88 -14.16 -9.53
N ARG A 27 -23.02 -14.94 -10.60
CA ARG A 27 -24.27 -15.65 -10.92
C ARG A 27 -24.66 -16.68 -9.87
N LEU A 28 -23.69 -17.41 -9.30
CA LEU A 28 -23.95 -18.31 -8.19
C LEU A 28 -24.43 -17.55 -6.96
N ILE A 29 -23.82 -16.39 -6.68
CA ILE A 29 -24.21 -15.50 -5.59
C ILE A 29 -25.65 -15.02 -5.75
N ASP A 30 -26.07 -14.60 -6.95
CA ASP A 30 -27.45 -14.17 -7.22
C ASP A 30 -28.49 -15.27 -6.95
N ASN A 31 -28.09 -16.54 -7.07
CA ASN A 31 -28.94 -17.70 -6.83
C ASN A 31 -28.91 -18.19 -5.37
N MET A 32 -28.10 -17.59 -4.50
CA MET A 32 -28.12 -17.90 -3.08
C MET A 32 -29.23 -17.12 -2.38
N TYR A 33 -30.19 -17.83 -1.77
CA TYR A 33 -31.29 -17.23 -0.99
C TYR A 33 -30.86 -16.64 0.37
N PHE A 34 -29.57 -16.38 0.57
CA PHE A 34 -29.01 -15.89 1.84
C PHE A 34 -28.29 -14.55 1.64
N PRO A 35 -28.20 -13.69 2.68
CA PRO A 35 -27.52 -12.42 2.57
C PRO A 35 -26.04 -12.61 2.19
N ILE A 36 -25.62 -11.91 1.15
CA ILE A 36 -24.27 -12.01 0.60
C ILE A 36 -23.27 -11.51 1.66
N LEU A 37 -22.33 -12.38 2.04
CA LEU A 37 -21.30 -12.05 3.02
C LEU A 37 -20.26 -11.12 2.38
N SER A 38 -19.92 -10.03 3.09
CA SER A 38 -18.89 -9.06 2.64
C SER A 38 -17.56 -9.70 2.28
N ASP A 39 -17.24 -10.83 2.92
CA ASP A 39 -15.97 -11.54 2.76
C ASP A 39 -15.83 -12.19 1.38
N MET A 40 -16.95 -12.50 0.72
CA MET A 40 -16.97 -13.00 -0.66
C MET A 40 -16.52 -11.91 -1.63
N TYR A 41 -17.07 -10.70 -1.51
CA TYR A 41 -16.65 -9.55 -2.30
C TYR A 41 -15.20 -9.16 -2.04
N VAL A 42 -14.77 -9.18 -0.77
CA VAL A 42 -13.37 -8.90 -0.40
C VAL A 42 -12.43 -9.89 -1.10
N SER A 43 -12.79 -11.16 -1.14
CA SER A 43 -11.97 -12.22 -1.76
C SER A 43 -11.90 -12.07 -3.27
N LEU A 44 -13.04 -11.83 -3.94
CA LEU A 44 -13.10 -11.59 -5.38
C LEU A 44 -12.30 -10.35 -5.79
N LEU A 45 -12.49 -9.22 -5.10
CA LEU A 45 -11.75 -7.99 -5.39
C LEU A 45 -10.24 -8.15 -5.18
N LYS A 46 -9.83 -8.96 -4.19
CA LYS A 46 -8.41 -9.29 -3.99
C LYS A 46 -7.88 -10.11 -5.16
N GLU A 47 -8.60 -11.15 -5.58
CA GLU A 47 -8.21 -11.96 -6.74
C GLU A 47 -8.09 -11.11 -8.02
N CYS A 48 -9.07 -10.23 -8.27
CA CYS A 48 -9.02 -9.30 -9.39
C CYS A 48 -7.80 -8.36 -9.31
N ALA A 49 -7.46 -7.84 -8.12
CA ALA A 49 -6.28 -7.00 -7.95
C ALA A 49 -4.98 -7.79 -8.21
N ASP A 50 -4.87 -9.01 -7.68
CA ASP A 50 -3.70 -9.88 -7.84
C ASP A 50 -3.50 -10.28 -9.31
N LEU A 51 -4.60 -10.48 -10.06
CA LEU A 51 -4.59 -10.81 -11.49
C LEU A 51 -4.58 -9.58 -12.43
N LYS A 52 -4.68 -8.36 -11.90
CA LYS A 52 -4.91 -7.13 -12.66
C LYS A 52 -6.14 -7.21 -13.59
N ASP A 53 -7.18 -7.92 -13.13
CA ASP A 53 -8.41 -8.12 -13.87
C ASP A 53 -9.40 -6.96 -13.61
N ILE A 54 -9.26 -5.91 -14.40
CA ILE A 54 -10.12 -4.72 -14.31
C ILE A 54 -11.57 -5.02 -14.68
N VAL A 55 -11.81 -5.94 -15.62
CA VAL A 55 -13.17 -6.24 -16.10
C VAL A 55 -13.92 -7.00 -15.02
N GLY A 56 -13.35 -8.09 -14.49
CA GLY A 56 -13.93 -8.82 -13.37
C GLY A 56 -14.09 -7.94 -12.13
N GLY A 57 -13.10 -7.11 -11.82
CA GLY A 57 -13.19 -6.16 -10.69
C GLY A 57 -14.32 -5.14 -10.85
N ALA A 58 -14.55 -4.62 -12.05
CA ALA A 58 -15.65 -3.71 -12.35
C ALA A 58 -17.02 -4.43 -12.31
N GLU A 59 -17.10 -5.69 -12.74
CA GLU A 59 -18.32 -6.51 -12.60
C GLU A 59 -18.69 -6.70 -11.13
N VAL A 60 -17.71 -7.01 -10.28
CA VAL A 60 -17.91 -7.13 -8.83
C VAL A 60 -18.39 -5.80 -8.24
N HIS A 61 -17.77 -4.68 -8.63
CA HIS A 61 -18.18 -3.34 -8.19
C HIS A 61 -19.62 -3.02 -8.61
N ALA A 62 -19.99 -3.29 -9.86
CA ALA A 62 -21.35 -3.09 -10.37
C ALA A 62 -22.36 -3.98 -9.62
N HIS A 63 -22.02 -5.24 -9.38
CA HIS A 63 -22.85 -6.18 -8.62
C HIS A 63 -23.11 -5.70 -7.19
N MET A 64 -22.08 -5.20 -6.50
CA MET A 64 -22.20 -4.60 -5.17
C MET A 64 -23.13 -3.38 -5.16
N ASN A 65 -23.03 -2.51 -6.16
CA ASN A 65 -23.89 -1.33 -6.27
C ASN A 65 -25.35 -1.71 -6.55
N ASN A 66 -25.58 -2.69 -7.42
CA ASN A 66 -26.94 -3.16 -7.72
C ASN A 66 -27.62 -3.81 -6.50
N HIS A 67 -26.87 -4.55 -5.68
CA HIS A 67 -27.41 -5.20 -4.47
C HIS A 67 -27.57 -4.24 -3.29
N THR A 68 -26.76 -3.18 -3.22
CA THR A 68 -26.96 -2.10 -2.24
C THR A 68 -28.13 -1.19 -2.61
N ILE A 69 -28.43 -1.02 -3.91
CA ILE A 69 -29.59 -0.25 -4.40
C ILE A 69 -30.89 -1.08 -4.33
N SER A 70 -30.85 -2.38 -4.66
CA SER A 70 -32.02 -3.29 -4.62
C SER A 70 -32.54 -3.53 -3.20
N ALA A 71 -31.65 -3.59 -2.21
CA ALA A 71 -32.06 -3.64 -0.80
C ALA A 71 -32.75 -2.34 -0.32
N GLY A 72 -32.67 -1.25 -1.08
CA GLY A 72 -33.25 0.06 -0.76
C GLY A 72 -34.61 0.36 -1.40
N SER A 73 -35.18 -0.53 -2.22
CA SER A 73 -36.42 -0.25 -2.96
C SER A 73 -37.73 -0.65 -2.25
N HIS A 74 -37.69 -1.06 -0.99
CA HIS A 74 -38.90 -1.24 -0.17
C HIS A 74 -38.90 -0.28 1.03
N ILE A 75 -39.50 0.89 0.80
CA ILE A 75 -40.21 1.77 1.74
C ILE A 75 -39.39 2.31 2.94
N VAL A 76 -39.11 3.61 2.85
CA VAL A 76 -38.62 4.57 3.86
C VAL A 76 -38.71 4.12 5.33
N ALA A 77 -37.56 3.89 5.96
CA ALA A 77 -37.37 4.14 7.38
C ALA A 77 -35.88 4.42 7.68
N HIS A 78 -35.63 5.55 8.31
CA HIS A 78 -34.35 5.96 8.86
C HIS A 78 -33.61 4.81 9.59
N HIS A 79 -32.29 4.72 9.35
CA HIS A 79 -31.27 4.08 10.19
C HIS A 79 -30.93 2.57 10.10
N GLN A 80 -31.50 1.70 9.25
CA GLN A 80 -31.23 0.25 9.46
C GLN A 80 -30.90 -0.71 8.30
N HIS A 81 -30.69 -0.29 7.04
CA HIS A 81 -30.24 -1.25 6.00
C HIS A 81 -29.12 -0.80 5.06
N SER A 82 -28.46 0.33 5.32
CA SER A 82 -27.09 0.53 4.82
C SER A 82 -26.15 -0.37 5.62
N LEU A 83 -25.23 -1.10 4.96
CA LEU A 83 -24.15 -1.81 5.67
C LEU A 83 -23.58 -0.90 6.77
N PRO A 84 -23.35 -1.41 8.00
CA PRO A 84 -22.82 -0.58 9.08
C PRO A 84 -21.53 0.09 8.60
N PRO A 85 -21.26 1.35 9.02
CA PRO A 85 -20.18 2.18 8.48
C PRO A 85 -18.84 1.45 8.29
N PRO A 86 -18.38 0.58 9.23
CA PRO A 86 -17.12 -0.15 9.09
C PRO A 86 -17.08 -1.10 7.88
N ARG A 87 -18.21 -1.74 7.54
CA ARG A 87 -18.26 -2.72 6.43
C ARG A 87 -18.27 -2.02 5.07
N ARG A 88 -18.91 -0.85 4.98
CA ARG A 88 -18.93 -0.05 3.74
C ARG A 88 -17.55 0.51 3.44
N LEU A 89 -16.87 1.03 4.46
CA LEU A 89 -15.51 1.52 4.36
C LEU A 89 -14.50 0.41 4.02
N LEU A 90 -14.67 -0.79 4.59
CA LEU A 90 -13.84 -1.96 4.25
C LEU A 90 -13.95 -2.34 2.77
N LEU A 91 -15.17 -2.38 2.23
CA LEU A 91 -15.41 -2.71 0.83
C LEU A 91 -14.90 -1.61 -0.12
N ALA A 92 -15.12 -0.33 0.23
CA ALA A 92 -14.56 0.80 -0.51
C ALA A 92 -13.02 0.75 -0.56
N ASN A 93 -12.37 0.42 0.56
CA ASN A 93 -10.92 0.23 0.61
C ASN A 93 -10.44 -0.90 -0.31
N ARG A 94 -11.19 -2.01 -0.40
CA ARG A 94 -10.85 -3.10 -1.33
C ARG A 94 -11.02 -2.69 -2.78
N LEU A 95 -12.08 -1.96 -3.12
CA LEU A 95 -12.28 -1.41 -4.46
C LEU A 95 -11.17 -0.43 -4.83
N LEU A 96 -10.80 0.47 -3.92
CA LEU A 96 -9.70 1.41 -4.11
C LEU A 96 -8.42 0.69 -4.53
N LEU A 97 -8.01 -0.32 -3.74
CA LEU A 97 -6.80 -1.07 -4.03
C LEU A 97 -6.94 -1.82 -5.37
N MET A 98 -8.08 -2.47 -5.64
CA MET A 98 -8.29 -3.16 -6.91
C MET A 98 -8.11 -2.21 -8.10
N TYR A 99 -8.78 -1.07 -8.12
CA TYR A 99 -8.64 -0.10 -9.21
C TYR A 99 -7.22 0.46 -9.31
N ALA A 100 -6.55 0.73 -8.18
CA ALA A 100 -5.17 1.21 -8.17
C ALA A 100 -4.19 0.17 -8.75
N TYR A 101 -4.29 -1.11 -8.35
CA TYR A 101 -3.44 -2.19 -8.85
C TYR A 101 -3.69 -2.53 -10.33
N CYS A 102 -4.92 -2.32 -10.79
CA CYS A 102 -5.29 -2.41 -12.20
C CYS A 102 -4.89 -1.16 -13.03
N GLY A 103 -4.32 -0.12 -12.40
CA GLY A 103 -3.88 1.11 -13.09
C GLY A 103 -5.01 2.06 -13.50
N HIS A 104 -6.22 1.91 -12.96
CA HIS A 104 -7.37 2.72 -13.32
C HIS A 104 -7.51 3.94 -12.38
N LEU A 105 -6.74 4.98 -12.71
CA LEU A 105 -6.48 6.14 -11.85
C LEU A 105 -7.76 6.91 -11.44
N ASP A 106 -8.65 7.21 -12.38
CA ASP A 106 -9.85 8.02 -12.11
C ASP A 106 -10.77 7.37 -11.07
N SER A 107 -10.99 6.06 -11.22
CA SER A 107 -11.80 5.26 -10.30
C SER A 107 -11.15 5.18 -8.91
N ALA A 108 -9.83 4.95 -8.86
CA ALA A 108 -9.08 4.91 -7.60
C ALA A 108 -9.09 6.27 -6.89
N HIS A 109 -8.95 7.37 -7.64
CA HIS A 109 -9.02 8.72 -7.10
C HIS A 109 -10.40 9.01 -6.52
N PHE A 110 -11.45 8.73 -7.30
CA PHE A 110 -12.83 8.89 -6.87
C PHE A 110 -13.13 8.11 -5.58
N ILE A 111 -12.71 6.84 -5.50
CA ILE A 111 -12.93 6.02 -4.29
C ILE A 111 -12.14 6.56 -3.10
N SER A 112 -10.91 7.04 -3.31
CA SER A 112 -10.13 7.68 -2.24
C SER A 112 -10.86 8.89 -1.65
N TRP A 113 -11.42 9.74 -2.51
CA TRP A 113 -12.25 10.87 -2.08
C TRP A 113 -13.51 10.42 -1.36
N LEU A 114 -14.20 9.39 -1.86
CA LEU A 114 -15.38 8.84 -1.17
C LEU A 114 -15.03 8.36 0.24
N ILE A 115 -13.91 7.66 0.42
CA ILE A 115 -13.45 7.22 1.75
C ILE A 115 -13.19 8.43 2.66
N MET A 116 -12.48 9.45 2.16
CA MET A 116 -12.16 10.65 2.92
C MET A 116 -13.41 11.47 3.29
N PHE A 117 -14.34 11.66 2.35
CA PHE A 117 -15.58 12.40 2.59
C PHE A 117 -16.55 11.65 3.50
N ALA A 118 -16.79 10.36 3.25
CA ALA A 118 -17.72 9.57 4.04
C ALA A 118 -17.30 9.54 5.52
N ALA A 119 -16.01 9.34 5.79
CA ALA A 119 -15.50 9.34 7.15
C ALA A 119 -15.52 10.73 7.82
N HIS A 120 -15.44 11.82 7.05
CA HIS A 120 -15.48 13.18 7.58
C HIS A 120 -16.87 13.76 7.77
N VAL A 121 -17.77 13.57 6.81
CA VAL A 121 -19.04 14.32 6.70
C VAL A 121 -20.21 13.48 7.19
N ASP A 122 -20.23 12.18 6.90
CA ASP A 122 -21.44 11.37 7.09
C ASP A 122 -21.54 10.69 8.47
N TYR A 123 -20.40 10.39 9.11
CA TYR A 123 -20.40 9.52 10.31
C TYR A 123 -19.86 10.16 11.60
N ASN A 124 -19.31 11.37 11.54
CA ASN A 124 -18.66 12.03 12.68
C ASN A 124 -17.64 11.13 13.43
N SER A 125 -17.07 10.13 12.72
CA SER A 125 -16.19 9.08 13.22
C SER A 125 -14.85 9.08 12.45
N PRO A 126 -14.06 10.17 12.54
CA PRO A 126 -12.83 10.34 11.75
C PRO A 126 -11.79 9.24 11.99
N GLN A 127 -11.88 8.54 13.13
CA GLN A 127 -11.01 7.42 13.50
C GLN A 127 -11.10 6.24 12.53
N GLU A 128 -12.28 5.95 11.96
CA GLU A 128 -12.44 4.86 11.00
C GLU A 128 -11.71 5.15 9.68
N ALA A 129 -11.64 6.42 9.25
CA ALA A 129 -10.83 6.83 8.10
C ALA A 129 -9.34 6.60 8.33
N LEU A 130 -8.84 6.88 9.54
CA LEU A 130 -7.41 6.79 9.85
C LEU A 130 -6.86 5.38 9.54
N HIS A 131 -7.63 4.34 9.83
CA HIS A 131 -7.24 2.95 9.53
C HIS A 131 -7.11 2.65 8.03
N LEU A 132 -7.72 3.45 7.16
CA LEU A 132 -7.74 3.27 5.71
C LEU A 132 -6.68 4.11 5.00
N ILE A 133 -6.13 5.11 5.69
CA ILE A 133 -5.11 6.02 5.15
C ILE A 133 -3.90 5.25 4.61
N PRO A 134 -3.34 4.22 5.27
CA PRO A 134 -2.25 3.43 4.69
C PRO A 134 -2.57 2.85 3.30
N SER A 135 -3.80 2.39 3.09
CA SER A 135 -4.25 1.91 1.78
C SER A 135 -4.40 3.04 0.77
N VAL A 136 -4.93 4.20 1.19
CA VAL A 136 -5.05 5.37 0.32
C VAL A 136 -3.66 5.84 -0.13
N LEU A 137 -2.70 5.91 0.79
CA LEU A 137 -1.31 6.26 0.48
C LEU A 137 -0.66 5.22 -0.44
N ARG A 138 -0.94 3.93 -0.23
CA ARG A 138 -0.47 2.88 -1.14
C ARG A 138 -1.09 3.00 -2.53
N ALA A 139 -2.38 3.34 -2.63
CA ALA A 139 -3.01 3.63 -3.91
C ALA A 139 -2.32 4.82 -4.57
N CYS A 140 -2.09 5.93 -3.84
CA CYS A 140 -1.35 7.10 -4.34
C CYS A 140 0.01 6.71 -4.93
N ILE A 141 0.77 5.82 -4.27
CA ILE A 141 2.04 5.30 -4.76
C ILE A 141 1.88 4.57 -6.11
N HIS A 142 0.88 3.70 -6.23
CA HIS A 142 0.65 2.92 -7.46
C HIS A 142 0.08 3.76 -8.60
N THR A 143 -0.71 4.78 -8.26
CA THR A 143 -1.33 5.70 -9.22
C THR A 143 -0.46 6.92 -9.51
N GLU A 144 0.74 7.00 -8.92
CA GLU A 144 1.65 8.15 -8.98
C GLU A 144 1.00 9.50 -8.57
N ASP A 145 -0.08 9.46 -7.78
CA ASP A 145 -0.81 10.65 -7.32
C ASP A 145 -0.22 11.24 -6.04
N PHE A 146 0.92 11.93 -6.20
CA PHE A 146 1.58 12.61 -5.08
C PHE A 146 0.75 13.75 -4.48
N GLY A 147 -0.09 14.38 -5.30
CA GLY A 147 -0.94 15.50 -4.90
C GLY A 147 -1.95 15.07 -3.84
N LEU A 148 -2.67 13.97 -4.09
CA LEU A 148 -3.58 13.37 -3.13
C LEU A 148 -2.83 12.91 -1.86
N GLY A 149 -1.66 12.28 -2.01
CA GLY A 149 -0.83 11.88 -0.87
C GLY A 149 -0.49 13.03 0.07
N LYS A 150 -0.14 14.21 -0.46
CA LYS A 150 0.07 15.43 0.33
C LYS A 150 -1.19 15.93 1.01
N GLN A 151 -2.33 15.91 0.32
CA GLN A 151 -3.62 16.32 0.90
C GLN A 151 -4.00 15.43 2.09
N VAL A 152 -3.85 14.12 1.95
CA VAL A 152 -4.08 13.15 3.02
C VAL A 152 -3.14 13.39 4.20
N HIS A 153 -1.85 13.67 3.97
CA HIS A 153 -0.93 14.04 5.04
C HIS A 153 -1.37 15.30 5.78
N GLY A 154 -1.71 16.37 5.06
CA GLY A 154 -2.19 17.61 5.65
C GLY A 154 -3.49 17.43 6.45
N LEU A 155 -4.37 16.54 6.00
CA LEU A 155 -5.59 16.19 6.72
C LEU A 155 -5.30 15.49 8.06
N VAL A 156 -4.47 14.44 8.05
CA VAL A 156 -4.05 13.75 9.29
C VAL A 156 -3.41 14.71 10.28
N PHE A 157 -2.58 15.63 9.78
CA PHE A 157 -1.97 16.67 10.59
C PHE A 157 -3.01 17.57 11.27
N LYS A 158 -4.00 18.06 10.52
CA LYS A 158 -5.10 18.87 11.05
C LYS A 158 -5.95 18.13 12.08
N LEU A 159 -6.09 16.82 11.94
CA LEU A 159 -6.83 15.98 12.90
C LEU A 159 -6.03 15.66 14.17
N GLY A 160 -4.77 16.09 14.28
CA GLY A 160 -3.93 15.84 15.45
C GLY A 160 -3.50 14.38 15.62
N ASN A 161 -3.73 13.51 14.62
CA ASN A 161 -3.42 12.07 14.68
C ASN A 161 -2.01 11.76 14.19
N THR A 162 -1.06 12.61 14.56
CA THR A 162 0.28 12.61 13.98
C THR A 162 1.29 11.70 14.69
N ASP A 163 0.89 11.07 15.80
CA ASP A 163 1.76 10.23 16.61
C ASP A 163 1.55 8.72 16.36
N ASP A 164 0.69 8.38 15.40
CA ASP A 164 0.44 6.99 15.01
C ASP A 164 1.62 6.40 14.20
N ASN A 165 2.15 5.26 14.67
CA ASN A 165 3.27 4.56 14.05
C ASN A 165 3.01 4.12 12.61
N ILE A 166 1.83 3.56 12.39
CA ILE A 166 1.42 2.99 11.11
C ILE A 166 1.31 4.14 10.11
N LEU A 167 0.67 5.25 10.50
CA LEU A 167 0.57 6.44 9.66
C LEU A 167 1.95 7.04 9.36
N CYS A 168 2.82 7.20 10.37
CA CYS A 168 4.18 7.70 10.15
C CYS A 168 4.96 6.81 9.18
N SER A 169 4.88 5.48 9.35
CA SER A 169 5.53 4.51 8.46
C SER A 169 5.02 4.61 7.02
N SER A 170 3.70 4.74 6.84
CA SER A 170 3.07 4.89 5.52
C SER A 170 3.38 6.24 4.86
N PHE A 171 3.47 7.33 5.62
CA PHE A 171 3.91 8.62 5.08
C PHE A 171 5.39 8.59 4.70
N ILE A 172 6.24 7.99 5.54
CA ILE A 172 7.65 7.78 5.21
C ILE A 172 7.76 7.00 3.89
N GLU A 173 6.97 5.93 3.71
CA GLU A 173 6.89 5.17 2.45
C GLU A 173 6.44 6.03 1.27
N LEU A 174 5.35 6.80 1.41
CA LEU A 174 4.85 7.71 0.37
C LEU A 174 5.95 8.67 -0.08
N TYR A 175 6.47 9.49 0.83
CA TYR A 175 7.46 10.51 0.51
C TYR A 175 8.80 9.90 0.04
N ALA A 176 9.14 8.71 0.55
CA ALA A 176 10.25 7.94 0.03
C ALA A 176 10.03 7.48 -1.41
N ASN A 177 8.81 7.14 -1.83
CA ASN A 177 8.58 6.62 -3.18
C ASN A 177 8.62 7.74 -4.23
N PHE A 178 8.17 8.95 -3.88
CA PHE A 178 8.16 10.13 -4.76
C PHE A 178 9.48 10.92 -4.76
N ARG A 179 10.60 10.23 -4.52
CA ARG A 179 11.94 10.73 -4.19
C ARG A 179 12.66 11.61 -5.22
N CYS A 180 11.94 12.38 -6.04
CA CYS A 180 12.51 13.22 -7.07
C CYS A 180 13.21 14.45 -6.44
N LEU A 181 14.46 14.26 -5.97
CA LEU A 181 15.52 15.25 -5.68
C LEU A 181 15.15 16.54 -4.91
N ASP A 182 14.00 16.57 -4.23
CA ASP A 182 13.54 17.73 -3.49
C ASP A 182 14.06 17.65 -2.03
N GLU A 183 14.94 18.57 -1.65
CA GLU A 183 15.46 18.72 -0.29
C GLU A 183 14.33 18.84 0.74
N LEU A 184 13.19 19.41 0.36
CA LEU A 184 12.03 19.54 1.24
C LEU A 184 11.45 18.16 1.62
N ILE A 185 11.45 17.19 0.68
CA ILE A 185 10.92 15.85 0.92
C ILE A 185 11.85 15.08 1.87
N PHE A 186 13.17 15.27 1.73
CA PHE A 186 14.15 14.71 2.66
C PHE A 186 13.85 15.17 4.10
N GLU A 187 13.70 16.48 4.32
CA GLU A 187 13.43 17.04 5.65
C GLU A 187 12.11 16.50 6.24
N VAL A 188 11.05 16.38 5.43
CA VAL A 188 9.77 15.80 5.88
C VAL A 188 9.96 14.36 6.35
N VAL A 189 10.69 13.53 5.62
CA VAL A 189 10.89 12.11 6.00
C VAL A 189 11.75 11.99 7.25
N ILE A 190 12.79 12.81 7.38
CA ILE A 190 13.65 12.81 8.56
C ILE A 190 12.89 13.31 9.79
N GLU A 191 12.07 14.36 9.68
CA GLU A 191 11.26 14.82 10.80
C GLU A 191 10.18 13.79 11.20
N LEU A 192 9.51 13.13 10.25
CA LEU A 192 8.61 12.01 10.56
C LEU A 192 9.35 10.88 11.28
N PHE A 193 10.54 10.50 10.80
CA PHE A 193 11.35 9.46 11.41
C PHE A 193 11.82 9.83 12.83
N LYS A 194 12.24 11.08 13.05
CA LYS A 194 12.61 11.59 14.38
C LYS A 194 11.40 11.63 15.30
N LYS A 195 10.25 12.09 14.81
CA LYS A 195 8.99 12.19 15.55
C LYS A 195 8.56 10.86 16.14
N MET A 196 8.67 9.76 15.39
CA MET A 196 8.41 8.42 15.92
C MET A 196 9.24 8.14 17.18
N SER A 197 10.51 8.57 17.23
CA SER A 197 11.34 8.42 18.44
C SER A 197 10.88 9.29 19.60
N ARG A 198 10.46 10.54 19.31
CA ARG A 198 10.01 11.50 20.34
C ARG A 198 8.70 11.06 20.98
N ALA A 199 7.84 10.37 20.23
CA ALA A 199 6.58 9.82 20.70
C ALA A 199 6.71 8.44 21.40
N ASP A 200 7.94 7.98 21.67
CA ASP A 200 8.25 6.63 22.20
C ASP A 200 7.68 5.48 21.33
N VAL A 201 7.55 5.74 20.03
CA VAL A 201 7.01 4.81 19.05
C VAL A 201 8.15 4.01 18.41
N LYS A 202 8.11 2.68 18.55
CA LYS A 202 9.12 1.78 17.97
C LYS A 202 9.05 1.73 16.46
N LYS A 203 10.15 2.09 15.79
CA LYS A 203 10.32 1.90 14.35
C LYS A 203 10.47 0.40 14.03
N ASN A 204 10.04 -0.01 12.85
CA ASN A 204 10.20 -1.39 12.36
C ASN A 204 11.26 -1.49 11.25
N GLY A 205 11.66 -2.72 10.90
CA GLY A 205 12.66 -2.97 9.86
C GLY A 205 12.27 -2.38 8.50
N PHE A 206 10.98 -2.40 8.17
CA PHE A 206 10.44 -1.74 6.97
C PHE A 206 10.79 -0.24 6.94
N THR A 207 10.44 0.51 7.99
CA THR A 207 10.71 1.96 8.10
C THR A 207 12.20 2.24 7.98
N ILE A 208 13.03 1.47 8.68
CA ILE A 208 14.49 1.60 8.64
C ILE A 208 15.01 1.39 7.21
N SER A 209 14.61 0.29 6.56
CA SER A 209 15.04 -0.04 5.20
C SER A 209 14.62 1.02 4.18
N THR A 210 13.40 1.55 4.33
CA THR A 210 12.85 2.60 3.47
C THR A 210 13.67 3.87 3.59
N VAL A 211 13.97 4.35 4.81
CA VAL A 211 14.76 5.57 5.03
C VAL A 211 16.22 5.39 4.60
N LEU A 212 16.84 4.24 4.85
CA LEU A 212 18.22 3.96 4.42
C LEU A 212 18.37 4.04 2.90
N ARG A 213 17.48 3.36 2.16
CA ARG A 213 17.45 3.41 0.68
C ARG A 213 17.24 4.83 0.15
N ALA A 214 16.61 5.69 0.95
CA ALA A 214 16.21 7.05 0.59
C ALA A 214 17.28 8.07 0.69
N TYR A 215 17.77 8.12 1.91
CA TYR A 215 18.21 9.33 2.55
C TYR A 215 19.35 8.95 3.49
N GLY A 216 19.74 7.67 3.54
CA GLY A 216 20.81 7.16 4.37
C GLY A 216 22.20 7.59 3.93
N ARG A 217 22.39 8.68 3.19
CA ARG A 217 23.75 9.13 2.86
C ARG A 217 24.38 9.90 4.02
N GLY A 218 25.70 9.75 4.18
CA GLY A 218 26.48 10.45 5.20
C GLY A 218 25.95 10.24 6.63
N LEU A 219 25.95 11.31 7.43
CA LEU A 219 25.56 11.28 8.85
C LEU A 219 24.14 10.76 9.09
N CYS A 220 23.22 10.97 8.15
CA CYS A 220 21.85 10.46 8.25
C CYS A 220 21.83 8.92 8.23
N GLY A 221 22.59 8.31 7.32
CA GLY A 221 22.74 6.85 7.23
C GLY A 221 23.26 6.23 8.52
N GLU A 222 24.28 6.84 9.10
CA GLU A 222 24.88 6.39 10.35
C GLU A 222 23.89 6.47 11.51
N GLN A 223 23.13 7.56 11.61
CA GLN A 223 22.09 7.71 12.62
C GLN A 223 20.97 6.67 12.47
N VAL A 224 20.52 6.41 11.24
CA VAL A 224 19.50 5.40 10.97
C VAL A 224 20.03 3.99 11.23
N HIS A 225 21.29 3.71 10.91
CA HIS A 225 21.96 2.46 11.26
C HIS A 225 22.06 2.27 12.77
N ALA A 226 22.41 3.29 13.53
CA ALA A 226 22.42 3.23 15.00
C ALA A 226 21.02 2.90 15.58
N ASN A 227 19.95 3.43 14.96
CA ASN A 227 18.58 3.03 15.30
C ASN A 227 18.32 1.55 14.99
N ALA A 228 18.78 1.06 13.85
CA ALA A 228 18.64 -0.35 13.47
C ALA A 228 19.31 -1.29 14.49
N ILE A 229 20.51 -0.94 14.98
CA ILE A 229 21.23 -1.69 16.02
C ILE A 229 20.41 -1.70 17.31
N LYS A 230 19.95 -0.54 17.78
CA LYS A 230 19.14 -0.43 19.01
C LYS A 230 17.85 -1.26 18.97
N LEU A 231 17.26 -1.39 17.77
CA LEU A 231 16.05 -2.19 17.55
C LEU A 231 16.33 -3.69 17.38
N GLY A 232 17.60 -4.10 17.26
CA GLY A 232 17.99 -5.49 17.03
C GLY A 232 17.62 -6.02 15.65
N VAL A 233 17.37 -5.15 14.67
CA VAL A 233 16.88 -5.55 13.33
C VAL A 233 17.97 -5.78 12.28
N VAL A 234 19.23 -5.42 12.60
CA VAL A 234 20.36 -5.48 11.66
C VAL A 234 20.63 -6.89 11.14
N GLU A 235 20.55 -7.90 12.02
CA GLU A 235 20.86 -9.29 11.67
C GLU A 235 19.61 -10.13 11.37
N SER A 236 18.45 -9.69 11.87
CA SER A 236 17.18 -10.43 11.75
C SER A 236 16.44 -10.13 10.45
N ASP A 237 16.54 -8.90 9.93
CA ASP A 237 15.78 -8.41 8.77
C ASP A 237 16.67 -8.26 7.53
N ILE A 238 16.38 -9.06 6.49
CA ILE A 238 17.13 -9.07 5.23
C ILE A 238 17.02 -7.73 4.47
N TYR A 239 15.89 -7.04 4.58
CA TYR A 239 15.66 -5.79 3.87
C TYR A 239 16.46 -4.66 4.51
N VAL A 240 16.57 -4.65 5.85
CA VAL A 240 17.47 -3.73 6.57
C VAL A 240 18.91 -4.01 6.18
N GLN A 241 19.33 -5.29 6.18
CA GLN A 241 20.69 -5.68 5.79
C GLN A 241 21.03 -5.19 4.37
N CYS A 242 20.20 -5.51 3.37
CA CYS A 242 20.48 -5.11 1.99
C CYS A 242 20.43 -3.58 1.83
N SER A 243 19.60 -2.86 2.60
CA SER A 243 19.57 -1.40 2.59
C SER A 243 20.84 -0.79 3.21
N LEU A 244 21.45 -1.44 4.20
CA LEU A 244 22.74 -1.02 4.78
C LEU A 244 23.90 -1.27 3.81
N VAL A 245 23.90 -2.41 3.11
CA VAL A 245 24.87 -2.71 2.04
C VAL A 245 24.82 -1.64 0.95
N ASP A 246 23.61 -1.33 0.46
CA ASP A 246 23.36 -0.31 -0.56
C ASP A 246 23.83 1.08 -0.11
N MET A 247 23.47 1.45 1.13
CA MET A 247 23.81 2.74 1.72
C MET A 247 25.33 2.92 1.83
N TYR A 248 26.03 1.94 2.40
CA TYR A 248 27.48 2.02 2.56
C TYR A 248 28.22 1.99 1.21
N GLY A 249 27.74 1.19 0.26
CA GLY A 249 28.27 1.16 -1.11
C GLY A 249 28.18 2.53 -1.79
N LYS A 250 27.00 3.16 -1.74
CA LYS A 250 26.76 4.52 -2.25
C LYS A 250 27.59 5.61 -1.56
N CYS A 251 28.04 5.38 -0.32
CA CYS A 251 28.93 6.29 0.40
C CYS A 251 30.43 6.00 0.15
N GLY A 252 30.77 5.01 -0.69
CA GLY A 252 32.15 4.58 -0.92
C GLY A 252 32.79 3.81 0.25
N LEU A 253 32.01 3.47 1.28
CA LEU A 253 32.45 2.77 2.48
C LEU A 253 32.41 1.25 2.26
N MET A 254 33.21 0.77 1.30
CA MET A 254 33.16 -0.62 0.83
C MET A 254 33.47 -1.67 1.92
N LYS A 255 34.28 -1.33 2.91
CA LYS A 255 34.57 -2.21 4.05
C LYS A 255 33.32 -2.44 4.90
N ASP A 256 32.60 -1.36 5.20
CA ASP A 256 31.37 -1.40 6.00
C ASP A 256 30.23 -2.06 5.23
N SER A 257 30.13 -1.81 3.91
CA SER A 257 29.20 -2.51 3.03
C SER A 257 29.43 -4.03 3.05
N ARG A 258 30.69 -4.47 2.97
CA ARG A 258 31.06 -5.89 3.06
C ARG A 258 30.80 -6.48 4.45
N MET A 259 31.05 -5.73 5.53
CA MET A 259 30.68 -6.16 6.88
C MET A 259 29.17 -6.36 6.99
N ALA A 260 28.39 -5.40 6.49
CA ALA A 260 26.93 -5.47 6.50
C ALA A 260 26.40 -6.68 5.72
N PHE A 261 27.00 -6.99 4.57
CA PHE A 261 26.70 -8.17 3.78
C PHE A 261 26.94 -9.48 4.56
N ASN A 262 27.95 -9.50 5.43
CA ASN A 262 28.39 -10.70 6.16
C ASN A 262 27.76 -10.91 7.54
N TRP A 263 26.93 -9.98 8.04
CA TRP A 263 26.34 -10.11 9.39
C TRP A 263 25.48 -11.37 9.57
N ARG A 264 24.79 -11.82 8.52
CA ARG A 264 23.95 -13.02 8.61
C ARG A 264 24.78 -14.30 8.40
N LYS A 265 25.22 -14.92 9.49
CA LYS A 265 25.82 -16.26 9.47
C LYS A 265 24.72 -17.31 9.24
N SER A 266 24.72 -17.96 8.07
CA SER A 266 23.87 -19.09 7.67
C SER A 266 22.51 -18.74 6.99
N SER A 267 22.51 -18.62 5.66
CA SER A 267 21.51 -19.25 4.76
C SER A 267 21.82 -18.97 3.29
N SER A 268 22.40 -19.97 2.61
CA SER A 268 22.84 -19.94 1.20
C SER A 268 21.76 -19.51 0.18
N LYS A 269 20.47 -19.66 0.50
CA LYS A 269 19.35 -19.38 -0.43
C LYS A 269 18.71 -17.99 -0.35
N ARG A 270 19.04 -17.15 0.65
CA ARG A 270 18.36 -15.83 0.85
C ARG A 270 19.23 -14.61 0.56
N ASN A 271 20.46 -14.82 0.11
CA ASN A 271 21.39 -13.74 -0.18
C ASN A 271 21.32 -13.20 -1.61
N GLU A 272 20.48 -13.74 -2.51
CA GLU A 272 20.40 -13.26 -3.90
C GLU A 272 20.11 -11.76 -4.01
N ILE A 273 19.23 -11.24 -3.15
CA ILE A 273 18.89 -9.81 -3.11
C ILE A 273 20.11 -8.98 -2.71
N CYS A 274 20.79 -9.35 -1.63
CA CYS A 274 21.98 -8.62 -1.16
C CYS A 274 23.17 -8.78 -2.11
N TRP A 275 23.31 -9.92 -2.80
CA TRP A 275 24.30 -10.09 -3.87
C TRP A 275 24.04 -9.16 -5.04
N SER A 276 22.77 -9.06 -5.47
CA SER A 276 22.36 -8.14 -6.55
C SER A 276 22.62 -6.69 -6.16
N VAL A 277 22.35 -6.31 -4.90
CA VAL A 277 22.67 -4.98 -4.38
C VAL A 277 24.18 -4.74 -4.43
N MET A 278 24.99 -5.65 -3.89
CA MET A 278 26.45 -5.49 -3.84
C MET A 278 27.11 -5.40 -5.23
N LEU A 279 26.52 -6.04 -6.25
CA LEU A 279 26.99 -5.94 -7.65
C LEU A 279 26.56 -4.64 -8.34
N ASN A 280 25.47 -4.03 -7.90
CA ASN A 280 24.86 -2.86 -8.54
C ASN A 280 25.19 -1.52 -7.83
N THR A 281 25.77 -1.56 -6.62
CA THR A 281 26.39 -0.40 -5.95
C THR A 281 27.82 -0.17 -6.40
#